data_AF-A0A942NV81-F1
#
_entry.id   AF-A0A942NV81-F1
#
_cell.length_a   1.000
_cell.length_b   1.000
_cell.length_c   1.000
_cell.angle_alpha   90.00
_cell.angle_beta   90.00
_cell.angle_gamma   90.00
#
_symmetry.space_group_name_H-M   'P 1'
#
loop_
_entity.id
_entity.type
_entity.pdbx_description
1 polymer ?
#
loop_
_entity_poly.entity_id
_entity_poly.type
_entity_poly.pdbx_seq_one_letter_code
_entity_poly.pdbx_strand_id
1 'polypeptide(L)'
;MNLVVNASQDTEGATVCRVVMSDITKRKSEEEELQLSRERLEESQRIAKIGNWEADLSTGELYWSDVIYDIFGFDSNVFKPSVKAFYKAVHPDDIGLVFESEKRSEQTGVHDVIHRIVRTNGEVR
;
A
#
# COMPACT_ATOMS: atom_id res chain seq x y z
N MET A 1 13.03 -25.10 -11.13
CA MET A 1 12.81 -25.77 -12.42
C MET A 1 11.31 -25.79 -12.74
N ASN A 2 10.93 -25.39 -13.95
CA ASN A 2 9.53 -25.46 -14.42
C ASN A 2 9.44 -26.46 -15.59
N LEU A 3 8.42 -27.30 -15.57
CA LEU A 3 8.17 -28.33 -16.57
C LEU A 3 6.73 -28.20 -17.07
N VAL A 4 6.57 -27.96 -18.37
CA VAL A 4 5.27 -27.96 -19.03
C VAL A 4 5.25 -29.07 -20.07
N VAL A 5 4.26 -29.95 -19.99
CA VAL A 5 4.08 -31.07 -20.92
C VAL A 5 2.73 -30.92 -21.59
N ASN A 6 2.74 -30.83 -22.92
CA ASN A 6 1.53 -30.82 -23.74
C ASN A 6 1.52 -32.05 -24.64
N ALA A 7 0.40 -32.74 -24.72
CA ALA A 7 0.19 -33.85 -25.64
C ALA A 7 -0.74 -33.42 -26.78
N SER A 8 -0.42 -33.83 -28.01
CA SER A 8 -1.24 -33.62 -29.21
C SER A 8 -1.13 -34.84 -30.12
N GLN A 9 -2.15 -35.10 -30.93
CA GLN A 9 -2.06 -36.16 -31.95
C GLN A 9 -1.38 -35.63 -33.21
N ASP A 10 -0.53 -36.44 -33.83
CA ASP A 10 -0.02 -36.18 -35.17
C ASP A 10 -1.05 -36.57 -36.26
N THR A 11 -0.71 -36.33 -37.51
CA THR A 11 -1.57 -36.60 -38.67
C THR A 11 -1.88 -38.08 -38.90
N GLU A 12 -1.15 -38.99 -38.25
CA GLU A 12 -1.33 -40.45 -38.34
C GLU A 12 -2.03 -41.02 -37.09
N GLY A 13 -2.41 -40.17 -36.14
CA GLY A 13 -3.12 -40.55 -34.92
C GLY A 13 -2.20 -40.97 -33.77
N ALA A 14 -0.88 -40.86 -33.92
CA ALA A 14 0.06 -41.12 -32.83
C ALA A 14 0.11 -39.94 -31.86
N THR A 15 0.25 -40.24 -30.57
CA THR A 15 0.34 -39.20 -29.54
C THR A 15 1.76 -38.66 -29.48
N VAL A 16 1.93 -37.37 -29.74
CA VAL A 16 3.18 -36.63 -29.61
C VAL A 16 3.14 -35.79 -28.33
N CYS A 17 4.16 -35.95 -27.50
CA CYS A 17 4.36 -35.13 -26.31
C CYS A 17 5.42 -34.06 -26.58
N ARG A 18 5.07 -32.80 -26.38
CA ARG A 18 6.01 -31.68 -26.34
C ARG A 18 6.33 -31.35 -24.89
N VAL A 19 7.61 -31.43 -24.55
CA VAL A 19 8.13 -31.06 -23.22
C VAL A 19 8.91 -29.76 -23.34
N VAL A 20 8.58 -28.77 -22.51
CA VAL A 20 9.38 -27.55 -22.33
C VAL A 20 9.91 -27.54 -20.91
N MET A 21 11.23 -27.41 -20.80
CA MET A 21 11.94 -27.33 -19.53
C MET A 21 12.64 -25.98 -19.46
N SER A 22 12.34 -25.22 -18.41
CA SER A 22 12.97 -23.93 -18.16
C SER A 22 13.58 -23.90 -16.78
N ASP A 23 14.85 -23.51 -16.70
CA ASP A 23 15.44 -23.15 -15.43
C ASP A 23 14.86 -21.80 -14.98
N ILE A 24 14.19 -21.82 -13.83
CA ILE A 24 13.57 -20.65 -13.21
C ILE A 24 14.15 -20.41 -11.81
N THR A 25 15.24 -21.09 -11.45
CA THR A 25 15.79 -21.09 -10.09
C THR A 25 16.17 -19.68 -9.67
N LYS A 26 16.90 -18.96 -10.54
CA LYS A 26 17.30 -17.58 -10.30
C LYS A 26 16.11 -16.62 -10.15
N ARG A 27 15.12 -16.70 -11.04
CA ARG A 27 13.93 -15.85 -10.96
C ARG A 27 13.14 -16.10 -9.68
N LYS A 28 13.01 -17.38 -9.29
CA LYS A 28 12.31 -17.77 -8.05
C LYS A 28 13.03 -17.26 -6.81
N SER A 29 14.36 -17.36 -6.74
CA SER A 29 15.11 -16.82 -5.61
C SER A 29 15.01 -15.30 -5.52
N GLU A 30 15.07 -14.59 -6.65
CA GLU A 30 14.90 -13.13 -6.67
C GLU A 30 13.48 -12.71 -6.24
N GLU A 31 12.45 -13.43 -6.67
CA GLU A 31 11.05 -13.23 -6.22
C GLU A 31 10.89 -13.45 -4.72
N GLU A 32 11.49 -14.51 -4.17
CA GLU A 32 11.45 -14.83 -2.74
C GLU A 32 12.21 -13.80 -1.89
N GLU A 33 13.39 -13.36 -2.35
CA GLU A 33 14.16 -12.31 -1.68
C GLU A 33 13.41 -10.97 -1.67
N LEU A 34 12.78 -10.61 -2.80
CA LEU A 34 11.97 -9.39 -2.88
C LEU A 34 10.77 -9.47 -1.93
N GLN A 35 10.08 -10.61 -1.89
CA GLN A 35 8.95 -10.83 -1.00
C GLN A 35 9.37 -10.72 0.47
N LEU A 36 10.45 -11.40 0.86
CA LEU A 36 10.98 -11.35 2.23
C LEU A 36 11.43 -9.94 2.62
N SER A 37 12.02 -9.19 1.69
CA SER A 37 12.40 -7.80 1.93
C SER A 37 11.17 -6.90 2.15
N ARG A 38 10.08 -7.12 1.42
CA ARG A 38 8.83 -6.38 1.60
C ARG A 38 8.20 -6.67 2.96
N GLU A 39 8.09 -7.94 3.33
CA GLU A 39 7.54 -8.36 4.63
C GLU A 39 8.32 -7.74 5.81
N ARG A 40 9.66 -7.74 5.72
CA ARG A 40 10.51 -7.11 6.74
C ARG A 40 10.34 -5.60 6.81
N LEU A 41 10.16 -4.93 5.67
CA LEU A 41 9.93 -3.49 5.63
C LEU A 41 8.58 -3.13 6.25
N GLU A 42 7.52 -3.85 5.87
CA GLU A 42 6.17 -3.66 6.40
C GLU A 42 6.14 -3.86 7.91
N GLU A 43 6.79 -4.92 8.42
CA GLU A 43 6.86 -5.16 9.86
C GLU A 43 7.66 -4.07 10.59
N SER A 44 8.77 -3.60 10.01
CA SER A 44 9.55 -2.50 10.58
C SER A 44 8.74 -1.21 10.67
N GLN A 45 7.98 -0.88 9.62
CA GLN A 45 7.08 0.28 9.59
C GLN A 45 5.96 0.15 10.63
N ARG A 46 5.37 -1.05 10.77
CA ARG A 46 4.33 -1.34 11.77
C ARG A 46 4.85 -1.14 13.20
N ILE A 47 6.01 -1.70 13.53
CA ILE A 47 6.65 -1.55 14.85
C ILE A 47 6.97 -0.08 15.13
N ALA A 48 7.54 0.63 14.15
CA ALA A 48 7.88 2.04 14.28
C ALA A 48 6.67 2.98 14.24
N LYS A 49 5.47 2.47 13.92
CA LYS A 49 4.24 3.24 13.68
C LYS A 49 4.42 4.31 12.61
N ILE A 50 5.17 3.98 11.57
CA ILE A 50 5.37 4.84 10.40
C ILE A 50 4.37 4.40 9.34
N GLY A 51 3.38 5.26 9.10
CA GLY A 51 2.42 5.07 8.02
C GLY A 51 2.75 5.96 6.82
N ASN A 52 2.33 5.53 5.65
CA ASN A 52 2.30 6.32 4.43
C ASN A 52 0.86 6.58 3.98
N TRP A 53 0.68 7.67 3.26
CA TRP A 53 -0.57 8.04 2.59
C TRP A 53 -0.24 8.67 1.25
N GLU A 54 -1.17 8.54 0.30
CA GLU A 54 -1.05 9.12 -1.04
C GLU A 54 -2.38 9.75 -1.41
N ALA A 55 -2.33 10.94 -2.00
CA ALA A 55 -3.52 11.60 -2.53
C ALA A 55 -3.40 11.70 -4.05
N ASP A 56 -4.37 11.13 -4.76
CA ASP A 56 -4.55 11.42 -6.17
C ASP A 56 -5.37 12.71 -6.30
N LEU A 57 -4.69 13.80 -6.65
CA LEU A 57 -5.31 15.12 -6.77
C LEU A 57 -6.26 15.24 -7.98
N SER A 58 -6.15 14.34 -8.96
CA SER A 58 -7.01 14.35 -10.15
C SER A 58 -8.37 13.71 -9.86
N THR A 59 -8.38 12.64 -9.07
CA THR A 59 -9.59 11.89 -8.70
C THR A 59 -10.14 12.27 -7.32
N GLY A 60 -9.31 12.86 -6.47
CA GLY A 60 -9.61 13.14 -5.07
C GLY A 60 -9.54 11.90 -4.17
N GLU A 61 -9.02 10.77 -4.68
CA GLU A 61 -8.86 9.56 -3.88
C GLU A 61 -7.67 9.66 -2.93
N LEU A 62 -7.85 9.13 -1.73
CA LEU A 62 -6.80 9.04 -0.72
C LEU A 62 -6.51 7.56 -0.49
N TYR A 63 -5.25 7.19 -0.50
CA TYR A 63 -4.77 5.90 -0.08
C TYR A 63 -4.11 6.05 1.29
N TRP A 64 -4.44 5.15 2.22
CA TRP A 64 -3.81 5.02 3.52
C TRP A 64 -3.21 3.62 3.63
N SER A 65 -1.98 3.53 4.12
CA SER A 65 -1.42 2.27 4.61
C SER A 65 -2.14 1.80 5.89
N ASP A 66 -2.06 0.50 6.19
CA ASP A 66 -2.65 -0.10 7.40
C ASP A 66 -2.27 0.63 8.70
N VAL A 67 -1.01 1.09 8.78
CA VAL A 67 -0.52 1.82 9.97
C VAL A 67 -1.25 3.16 10.15
N ILE A 68 -1.64 3.84 9.07
CA ILE A 68 -2.44 5.07 9.18
C ILE A 68 -3.84 4.74 9.69
N TYR A 69 -4.47 3.65 9.24
CA TYR A 69 -5.76 3.21 9.81
C TYR A 69 -5.63 2.96 11.32
N ASP A 70 -4.57 2.29 11.77
CA ASP A 70 -4.30 2.05 13.19
C ASP A 70 -4.07 3.35 13.98
N ILE A 71 -3.36 4.32 13.40
CA ILE A 71 -3.13 5.64 14.00
C ILE A 71 -4.45 6.40 14.16
N PHE A 72 -5.31 6.40 13.16
CA PHE A 72 -6.61 7.08 13.20
C PHE A 72 -7.72 6.28 13.89
N GLY A 73 -7.50 4.99 14.16
CA GLY A 73 -8.47 4.11 14.82
C GLY A 73 -9.64 3.70 13.93
N PHE A 74 -9.41 3.54 12.63
CA PHE A 74 -10.42 3.07 11.66
C PHE A 74 -10.14 1.63 11.21
N ASP A 75 -11.18 0.89 10.84
CA ASP A 75 -11.07 -0.42 10.20
C ASP A 75 -10.97 -0.24 8.67
N SER A 76 -9.88 -0.71 8.07
CA SER A 76 -9.62 -0.60 6.63
C SER A 76 -10.62 -1.35 5.75
N ASN A 77 -11.36 -2.32 6.29
CA ASN A 77 -12.40 -3.04 5.54
C ASN A 77 -13.73 -2.27 5.48
N VAL A 78 -13.92 -1.28 6.35
CA VAL A 78 -15.19 -0.56 6.52
C VAL A 78 -15.06 0.90 6.10
N PHE A 79 -13.93 1.52 6.39
CA PHE A 79 -13.71 2.93 6.18
C PHE A 79 -12.89 3.19 4.92
N LYS A 80 -13.41 4.01 4.00
CA LYS A 80 -12.65 4.53 2.86
C LYS A 80 -12.14 5.94 3.20
N PRO A 81 -10.82 6.18 3.17
CA PRO A 81 -10.26 7.49 3.46
C PRO A 81 -10.61 8.50 2.36
N SER A 82 -10.68 9.76 2.76
CA SER A 82 -10.86 10.90 1.88
C SER A 82 -10.31 12.13 2.57
N VAL A 83 -9.96 13.16 1.80
CA VAL A 83 -9.51 14.46 2.35
C VAL A 83 -10.51 15.00 3.38
N LYS A 84 -11.82 14.91 3.06
CA LYS A 84 -12.89 15.32 3.99
C LYS A 84 -12.88 14.54 5.30
N ALA A 85 -12.62 13.23 5.25
CA ALA A 85 -12.62 12.40 6.45
C ALA A 85 -11.35 12.62 7.30
N PHE A 86 -10.21 12.83 6.65
CA PHE A 86 -8.97 13.26 7.31
C PHE A 86 -9.19 14.56 8.10
N TYR A 87 -9.70 15.62 7.45
CA TYR A 87 -9.95 16.90 8.10
C TYR A 87 -10.94 16.83 9.28
N LYS A 88 -11.89 15.88 9.26
CA LYS A 88 -12.80 15.65 10.40
C LYS A 88 -12.11 15.01 11.60
N ALA A 89 -11.03 14.28 11.37
CA ALA A 89 -10.25 13.63 12.42
C ALA A 89 -9.14 14.55 12.96
N VAL A 90 -8.76 15.62 12.26
CA VAL A 90 -7.82 16.62 12.78
C VAL A 90 -8.46 17.38 13.94
N HIS A 91 -7.69 17.65 15.00
CA HIS A 91 -8.16 18.45 16.13
C HIS A 91 -8.57 19.86 15.66
N PRO A 92 -9.73 20.42 16.09
CA PRO A 92 -10.25 21.70 15.58
C PRO A 92 -9.24 22.85 15.60
N ASP A 93 -8.46 22.95 16.67
CA ASP A 93 -7.43 24.00 16.83
C ASP A 93 -6.26 23.86 15.85
N ASP A 94 -6.03 22.65 15.30
CA ASP A 94 -4.87 22.36 14.45
C ASP A 94 -5.22 22.42 12.96
N ILE A 95 -6.51 22.50 12.59
CA ILE A 95 -6.98 22.53 11.19
C ILE A 95 -6.28 23.63 10.38
N GLY A 96 -6.08 24.80 10.98
CA GLY A 96 -5.38 25.91 10.34
C GLY A 96 -3.93 25.57 9.97
N LEU A 97 -3.19 24.92 10.88
CA LEU A 97 -1.81 24.52 10.66
C LEU A 97 -1.67 23.50 9.53
N VAL A 98 -2.58 22.53 9.48
CA VAL A 98 -2.62 21.50 8.42
C VAL A 98 -2.86 22.14 7.07
N PHE A 99 -3.85 23.03 6.99
CA PHE A 99 -4.21 23.72 5.76
C PHE A 99 -3.08 24.63 5.23
N GLU A 100 -2.37 25.32 6.14
CA GLU A 100 -1.20 26.13 5.76
C GLU A 100 -0.06 25.26 5.21
N SER A 101 0.18 24.09 5.80
CA SER A 101 1.18 23.15 5.31
C SER A 101 0.79 22.54 3.96
N GLU A 102 -0.48 22.20 3.76
CA GLU A 102 -1.01 21.75 2.47
C GLU A 102 -0.80 22.81 1.38
N LYS A 103 -1.18 24.07 1.63
CA LYS A 103 -0.94 25.18 0.69
C LYS A 103 0.55 25.39 0.38
N ARG A 104 1.42 25.27 1.38
CA ARG A 104 2.87 25.38 1.16
C ARG A 104 3.38 24.23 0.28
N SER A 105 2.82 23.03 0.45
CA SER A 105 3.21 21.86 -0.35
C SER A 105 2.89 22.02 -1.83
N GLU A 106 1.82 22.73 -2.20
CA GLU A 106 1.50 23.03 -3.61
C GLU A 106 2.60 23.86 -4.30
N GLN A 107 3.35 24.66 -3.52
CA GLN A 107 4.41 25.53 -4.03
C GLN A 107 5.80 24.88 -3.93
N THR A 108 6.01 24.05 -2.92
CA THR A 108 7.34 23.54 -2.53
C THR A 108 7.51 22.04 -2.73
N GLY A 109 6.41 21.30 -2.90
CA GLY A 109 6.37 19.85 -2.86
C GLY A 109 6.52 19.25 -1.46
N VAL A 110 6.65 20.07 -0.40
CA VAL A 110 6.90 19.61 0.97
C VAL A 110 5.67 19.85 1.83
N HIS A 111 5.06 18.77 2.29
CA HIS A 111 4.04 18.78 3.34
C HIS A 111 4.65 18.23 4.62
N ASP A 112 4.86 19.11 5.60
CA ASP A 112 5.43 18.77 6.90
C ASP A 112 4.65 19.52 7.99
N VAL A 113 3.97 18.77 8.84
CA VAL A 113 3.13 19.31 9.92
C VAL A 113 3.01 18.28 11.04
N ILE A 114 3.10 18.78 12.28
CA ILE A 114 2.76 18.03 13.47
C ILE A 114 1.41 18.55 13.96
N HIS A 115 0.42 17.66 14.02
CA HIS A 115 -0.94 17.99 14.44
C HIS A 115 -1.50 16.91 15.36
N ARG A 116 -2.53 17.24 16.13
CA ARG A 116 -3.32 16.27 16.89
C ARG A 116 -4.47 15.72 16.06
N ILE A 117 -4.87 14.50 16.37
CA ILE A 117 -6.08 13.87 15.84
C ILE A 117 -7.06 13.52 16.97
N VAL A 118 -8.35 13.50 16.66
CA VAL A 118 -9.44 13.07 17.53
C VAL A 118 -10.06 11.81 16.95
N ARG A 119 -9.89 10.69 17.64
CA ARG A 119 -10.47 9.41 17.24
C ARG A 119 -11.97 9.36 17.51
N THR A 120 -12.65 8.37 16.94
CA THR A 120 -14.11 8.17 17.11
C THR A 120 -14.54 7.94 18.56
N ASN A 121 -13.63 7.45 19.42
CA ASN A 121 -13.83 7.28 20.86
C ASN A 121 -13.55 8.56 21.68
N GLY A 122 -13.16 9.67 21.04
CA GLY A 122 -12.79 10.93 21.71
C GLY A 122 -11.34 11.00 22.20
N GLU A 123 -10.53 9.95 22.01
CA GLU A 123 -9.09 9.97 22.31
C GLU A 123 -8.40 11.01 21.42
N VAL A 124 -7.60 11.88 22.05
CA VAL A 124 -6.72 12.82 21.35
C VAL A 124 -5.31 12.24 21.31
N ARG A 125 -4.71 12.19 20.12
CA ARG A 125 -3.32 11.74 19.91
C ARG A 125 -2.51 12.80 19.19
#